data_AF-S0EU54-F1
#
_entry.id   AF-S0EU54-F1
#
_cell.length_a   1.000
_cell.length_b   1.000
_cell.length_c   1.000
_cell.angle_alpha   90.00
_cell.angle_beta   90.00
_cell.angle_gamma   90.00
#
_symmetry.space_group_name_H-M   'P 1'
#
loop_
_entity.id
_entity.type
_entity.pdbx_description
1 polymer ?
#
loop_
_entity_poly.entity_id
_entity_poly.type
_entity_poly.pdbx_seq_one_letter_code
_entity_poly.pdbx_strand_id
1 'polypeptide(L)'
;MKSWQVLLPVTGLIAGAAMGMEAFSLFKWHVPPQLAPYLSLAALAGLDTVFGGIRAGIEGRFQNDIFTSGFILNTLLAALLAWIGDHLGINLAFVAVLVLGARVFNNLSLIRRYYLNNLALARKRQQEEAAAQQAGYNPTPIASKSEIGEGI
;
A
#
# COMPACT_ATOMS: atom_id res chain seq x y z
N MET A 1 -0.87 11.53 11.12
CA MET A 1 -0.01 11.52 9.92
C MET A 1 -0.26 12.81 9.15
N LYS A 2 0.78 13.61 8.88
CA LYS A 2 0.63 14.91 8.21
C LYS A 2 0.19 14.63 6.77
N SER A 3 -0.93 15.17 6.32
CA SER A 3 -1.52 14.95 4.97
C SER A 3 -0.52 15.16 3.82
N TRP A 4 0.51 15.99 4.03
CA TRP A 4 1.62 16.19 3.12
C TRP A 4 2.40 14.92 2.74
N GLN A 5 2.52 13.94 3.64
CA GLN A 5 3.31 12.73 3.40
C GLN A 5 2.64 11.75 2.43
N VAL A 6 1.30 11.81 2.31
CA VAL A 6 0.53 10.98 1.36
C VAL A 6 0.57 11.57 -0.06
N LEU A 7 0.80 12.88 -0.18
CA LEU A 7 0.91 13.55 -1.48
C LEU A 7 2.20 13.15 -2.23
N LEU A 8 3.28 12.83 -1.54
CA LEU A 8 4.56 12.45 -2.18
C LEU A 8 4.46 11.19 -3.07
N PRO A 9 3.92 10.04 -2.63
CA PRO A 9 3.77 8.87 -3.51
C PRO A 9 2.75 9.10 -4.64
N VAL A 10 1.67 9.86 -4.39
CA VAL A 10 0.67 10.17 -5.43
C VAL A 10 1.26 11.07 -6.51
N THR A 11 2.00 12.11 -6.11
CA THR A 11 2.70 12.99 -7.06
C THR A 11 3.78 12.25 -7.83
N GLY A 12 4.53 11.34 -7.18
CA GLY A 12 5.48 10.47 -7.85
C GLY A 12 4.82 9.55 -8.89
N LEU A 13 3.66 8.96 -8.59
CA LEU A 13 2.89 8.15 -9.53
C LEU A 13 2.41 8.97 -10.75
N ILE A 14 1.83 10.14 -10.50
CA ILE A 14 1.37 11.05 -11.56
C ILE A 14 2.55 11.51 -12.43
N ALA A 15 3.66 11.90 -11.80
CA ALA A 15 4.87 12.31 -12.51
C ALA A 15 5.44 11.18 -13.37
N GLY A 16 5.52 9.96 -12.84
CA GLY A 16 5.98 8.78 -13.59
C GLY A 16 5.08 8.46 -14.79
N ALA A 17 3.75 8.53 -14.60
CA ALA A 17 2.79 8.32 -15.68
C ALA A 17 2.90 9.42 -16.76
N ALA A 18 3.02 10.68 -16.35
CA ALA A 18 3.23 11.81 -17.26
C ALA A 18 4.53 11.66 -18.05
N MET A 19 5.65 11.34 -17.37
CA MET A 19 6.94 11.08 -18.02
C MET A 19 6.85 9.94 -19.04
N GLY A 20 6.11 8.87 -18.73
CA GLY A 20 5.87 7.77 -19.67
C GLY A 20 5.10 8.20 -20.93
N MET A 21 4.07 9.04 -20.76
CA MET A 21 3.30 9.60 -21.89
C MET A 21 4.13 10.56 -22.74
N GLU A 22 4.92 11.42 -22.11
CA GLU A 22 5.82 12.34 -22.83
C GLU A 22 6.93 11.59 -23.57
N ALA A 23 7.50 10.54 -22.96
CA ALA A 23 8.47 9.68 -23.63
C ALA A 23 7.87 8.97 -24.85
N PHE A 24 6.63 8.48 -24.73
CA PHE A 24 5.89 7.88 -25.84
C PHE A 24 5.70 8.87 -27.01
N SER A 25 5.28 10.10 -26.69
CA SER A 25 5.01 11.16 -27.69
C SER A 25 6.28 11.71 -28.36
N LEU A 26 7.29 12.06 -27.56
CA LEU A 26 8.48 12.77 -28.04
C LEU A 26 9.51 11.85 -28.71
N PHE A 27 9.72 10.65 -28.16
CA PHE A 27 10.75 9.73 -28.66
C PHE A 27 10.19 8.70 -29.66
N LYS A 28 8.87 8.70 -29.94
CA LYS A 28 8.16 7.65 -30.67
C LYS A 28 8.49 6.24 -30.16
N TRP A 29 8.79 6.14 -28.87
CA TRP A 29 9.15 4.87 -28.23
C TRP A 29 7.88 4.04 -28.10
N HIS A 30 7.62 3.20 -29.10
CA HIS A 30 6.53 2.24 -29.05
C HIS A 30 6.97 1.08 -28.19
N VAL A 31 6.21 0.78 -27.14
CA VAL A 31 6.35 -0.49 -26.42
C VAL A 31 5.85 -1.58 -27.37
N PRO A 32 6.70 -2.52 -27.83
CA PRO A 32 6.25 -3.61 -28.68
C PRO A 32 5.16 -4.40 -27.94
N PRO A 33 4.09 -4.85 -28.63
CA PRO A 33 3.00 -5.60 -28.00
C PRO A 33 3.47 -6.81 -27.19
N GLN A 34 4.60 -7.40 -27.57
CA GLN A 34 5.22 -8.55 -26.91
C GLN A 34 5.73 -8.23 -25.49
N LEU A 35 6.08 -6.96 -25.20
CA LEU A 35 6.53 -6.55 -23.87
C LEU A 35 5.39 -6.15 -22.93
N ALA A 36 4.17 -5.99 -23.46
CA ALA A 36 3.02 -5.54 -22.68
C ALA A 36 2.70 -6.45 -21.47
N PRO A 37 2.73 -7.79 -21.57
CA PRO A 37 2.48 -8.67 -20.42
C PRO A 37 3.52 -8.49 -19.29
N TYR A 38 4.80 -8.35 -19.65
CA TYR A 38 5.89 -8.17 -18.68
C TYR A 38 5.77 -6.84 -17.95
N LEU A 39 5.50 -5.76 -18.69
CA LEU A 39 5.30 -4.43 -18.12
C LEU A 39 4.06 -4.40 -17.22
N SER A 40 2.98 -5.07 -17.62
CA SER A 40 1.73 -5.15 -16.85
C SER A 40 1.95 -5.86 -15.51
N LEU A 41 2.72 -6.95 -15.51
CA LEU A 41 3.06 -7.69 -14.28
C LEU A 41 4.03 -6.93 -13.39
N ALA A 42 5.02 -6.24 -13.96
CA ALA A 42 5.88 -5.34 -13.20
C ALA A 42 5.06 -4.24 -12.52
N ALA A 43 4.17 -3.58 -13.26
CA ALA A 43 3.30 -2.54 -12.71
C ALA A 43 2.40 -3.09 -11.58
N LEU A 44 1.82 -4.28 -11.77
CA LEU A 44 0.99 -4.93 -10.75
C LEU A 44 1.80 -5.27 -9.48
N ALA A 45 3.05 -5.73 -9.61
CA ALA A 45 3.93 -6.00 -8.48
C ALA A 45 4.38 -4.73 -7.75
N GLY A 46 4.58 -3.64 -8.49
CA GLY A 46 4.82 -2.32 -7.91
C GLY A 46 3.61 -1.86 -7.09
N LEU A 47 2.41 -2.02 -7.65
CA LEU A 47 1.16 -1.69 -6.96
C LEU A 47 0.95 -2.54 -5.69
N ASP A 48 1.23 -3.84 -5.74
CA ASP A 48 1.20 -4.71 -4.56
C ASP A 48 2.13 -4.19 -3.46
N THR A 49 3.35 -3.80 -3.84
CA THR A 49 4.33 -3.27 -2.88
C THR A 49 3.88 -1.93 -2.29
N VAL A 50 3.22 -1.06 -3.08
CA VAL A 50 2.62 0.18 -2.58
C VAL A 50 1.54 -0.11 -1.54
N PHE A 51 0.62 -1.04 -1.80
CA PHE A 51 -0.39 -1.44 -0.82
C PHE A 51 0.22 -2.09 0.43
N GLY A 52 1.26 -2.92 0.26
CA GLY A 52 2.04 -3.47 1.36
C GLY A 52 2.70 -2.38 2.21
N GLY A 53 3.26 -1.34 1.57
CA GLY A 53 3.84 -0.17 2.24
C GLY A 53 2.82 0.64 3.02
N ILE A 54 1.65 0.92 2.43
CA ILE A 54 0.53 1.60 3.12
C ILE A 54 0.12 0.81 4.36
N ARG A 55 -0.06 -0.52 4.22
CA ARG A 55 -0.37 -1.40 5.34
C ARG A 55 0.71 -1.35 6.42
N ALA A 56 1.99 -1.45 6.06
CA ALA A 56 3.08 -1.37 7.02
C ALA A 56 3.13 -0.02 7.74
N GLY A 57 2.79 1.07 7.06
CA GLY A 57 2.66 2.40 7.65
C GLY A 57 1.53 2.49 8.68
N ILE A 58 0.37 1.91 8.35
CA ILE A 58 -0.77 1.78 9.27
C ILE A 58 -0.41 0.94 10.50
N GLU A 59 0.35 -0.14 10.32
CA GLU A 59 0.78 -1.04 11.39
C GLU A 59 1.98 -0.49 12.19
N GLY A 60 2.52 0.69 11.85
CA GLY A 60 3.67 1.29 12.52
C GLY A 60 5.00 0.56 12.27
N ARG A 61 5.08 -0.28 11.23
CA ARG A 61 6.24 -1.12 10.88
C ARG A 61 6.85 -0.77 9.52
N PHE A 62 6.57 0.43 9.00
CA PHE A 62 7.12 0.84 7.72
C PHE A 62 8.64 1.05 7.82
N GLN A 63 9.38 0.36 6.96
CA GLN A 63 10.82 0.52 6.80
C GLN A 63 11.12 0.85 5.34
N ASN A 64 11.77 2.00 5.12
CA ASN A 64 12.02 2.51 3.77
C ASN A 64 12.87 1.53 2.94
N ASP A 65 13.90 0.95 3.54
CA ASP A 65 14.82 0.05 2.83
C ASP A 65 14.12 -1.23 2.36
N ILE A 66 13.23 -1.79 3.20
CA ILE A 66 12.39 -2.95 2.85
C ILE A 66 11.39 -2.60 1.74
N PHE A 67 10.77 -1.42 1.81
CA PHE A 67 9.85 -0.96 0.79
C PHE A 67 10.54 -0.76 -0.57
N THR A 68 11.65 -0.02 -0.60
CA THR A 68 12.36 0.30 -1.85
C THR A 68 12.99 -0.94 -2.47
N SER A 69 13.64 -1.78 -1.67
CA SER A 69 14.19 -3.06 -2.16
C SER A 69 13.08 -3.97 -2.66
N GLY A 70 11.97 -4.10 -1.92
CA GLY A 70 10.81 -4.87 -2.33
C GLY A 70 10.19 -4.34 -3.63
N PHE A 71 10.08 -3.03 -3.81
CA PHE A 71 9.48 -2.43 -5.00
C PHE A 71 10.31 -2.77 -6.24
N ILE A 72 11.63 -2.55 -6.18
CA ILE A 72 12.53 -2.82 -7.29
C ILE A 72 12.61 -4.32 -7.56
N LEU A 73 12.86 -5.14 -6.53
CA LEU A 73 13.05 -6.58 -6.71
C LEU A 73 11.75 -7.28 -7.14
N ASN A 74 10.59 -6.93 -6.56
CA ASN A 74 9.32 -7.57 -6.93
C ASN A 74 8.88 -7.20 -8.35
N THR A 75 9.06 -5.94 -8.77
CA THR A 75 8.70 -5.49 -10.13
C THR A 75 9.58 -6.18 -11.17
N LEU A 76 10.90 -6.22 -10.95
CA LEU A 76 11.84 -6.93 -11.81
C LEU A 76 11.56 -8.43 -11.82
N LEU A 77 11.32 -9.04 -10.66
CA LEU A 77 11.04 -10.47 -10.56
C LEU A 77 9.74 -10.85 -11.27
N ALA A 78 8.70 -10.02 -11.18
CA ALA A 78 7.44 -10.27 -11.88
C ALA A 78 7.61 -10.23 -13.40
N ALA A 79 8.33 -9.24 -13.93
CA ALA A 79 8.67 -9.17 -15.36
C ALA A 79 9.55 -10.37 -15.77
N LEU A 80 10.56 -10.70 -14.97
CA LEU A 80 11.48 -11.79 -15.23
C LEU A 80 10.76 -13.15 -15.25
N LEU A 81 9.87 -13.41 -14.29
CA LEU A 81 9.11 -14.66 -14.23
C LEU A 81 8.19 -14.82 -15.45
N ALA A 82 7.55 -13.74 -15.89
CA ALA A 82 6.73 -13.76 -17.09
C ALA A 82 7.57 -14.00 -18.36
N TRP A 83 8.72 -13.33 -18.46
CA TRP A 83 9.67 -13.55 -19.55
C TRP A 83 10.20 -14.99 -19.58
N ILE A 84 10.55 -15.56 -18.42
CA ILE A 84 10.96 -16.97 -18.29
C ILE A 84 9.83 -17.91 -18.74
N GLY A 85 8.58 -17.62 -18.36
CA GLY A 85 7.42 -18.40 -18.78
C GLY A 85 7.28 -18.51 -20.29
N ASP A 86 7.39 -17.38 -20.96
CA ASP A 86 7.28 -17.33 -22.41
C ASP A 86 8.39 -18.16 -23.08
N HIS A 87 9.62 -18.16 -22.53
CA HIS A 87 10.74 -18.95 -23.05
C HIS A 87 10.61 -20.45 -22.76
N LEU A 88 9.93 -20.82 -21.67
CA LEU A 88 9.66 -22.21 -21.32
C LEU A 88 8.38 -22.75 -21.97
N GLY A 89 7.62 -21.92 -22.70
CA GLY A 89 6.34 -22.30 -23.30
C GLY A 89 5.22 -22.52 -22.28
N ILE A 90 5.36 -21.99 -21.05
CA ILE A 90 4.38 -22.11 -19.97
C ILE A 90 3.79 -20.75 -19.62
N ASN A 91 2.52 -20.71 -19.24
CA ASN A 91 1.83 -19.45 -18.97
C ASN A 91 2.06 -18.93 -17.54
N LEU A 92 3.33 -18.67 -17.19
CA LEU A 92 3.68 -18.10 -15.89
C LEU A 92 3.11 -16.69 -15.70
N ALA A 93 2.80 -15.97 -16.78
CA ALA A 93 2.15 -14.67 -16.69
C ALA A 93 0.78 -14.75 -15.98
N PHE A 94 -0.05 -15.74 -16.30
CA PHE A 94 -1.32 -15.95 -15.59
C PHE A 94 -1.12 -16.41 -14.15
N VAL A 95 -0.13 -17.25 -13.87
CA VAL A 95 0.18 -17.65 -12.48
C VAL A 95 0.62 -16.43 -11.67
N ALA A 96 1.51 -15.62 -12.23
CA ALA A 96 2.01 -14.40 -11.61
C ALA A 96 0.87 -13.41 -11.35
N VAL A 97 -0.03 -13.18 -12.32
CA VAL A 97 -1.15 -12.24 -12.14
C VAL A 97 -2.10 -12.70 -11.04
N LEU A 98 -2.35 -14.00 -10.92
CA LEU A 98 -3.21 -14.56 -9.86
C LEU A 98 -2.56 -14.40 -8.49
N VAL A 99 -1.28 -14.75 -8.35
CA VAL A 99 -0.55 -14.65 -7.07
C VAL A 99 -0.39 -13.19 -6.66
N LEU A 100 0.04 -12.32 -7.57
CA LEU A 100 0.18 -10.88 -7.34
C LEU A 100 -1.18 -10.24 -7.02
N GLY A 101 -2.21 -10.56 -7.80
CA GLY A 101 -3.57 -10.07 -7.58
C GLY A 101 -4.12 -10.48 -6.22
N ALA A 102 -3.92 -11.74 -5.81
CA ALA A 102 -4.31 -12.22 -4.49
C ALA A 102 -3.60 -11.43 -3.36
N ARG A 103 -2.31 -11.12 -3.52
CA ARG A 103 -1.56 -10.29 -2.56
C ARG A 103 -2.11 -8.85 -2.49
N VAL A 104 -2.40 -8.24 -3.63
CA VAL A 104 -3.03 -6.92 -3.69
C VAL A 104 -4.35 -6.90 -2.94
N PHE A 105 -5.25 -7.85 -3.24
CA PHE A 105 -6.54 -7.95 -2.56
C PHE A 105 -6.42 -8.22 -1.07
N ASN A 106 -5.44 -9.03 -0.67
CA ASN A 106 -5.17 -9.29 0.74
C ASN A 106 -4.72 -8.01 1.48
N ASN A 107 -3.76 -7.27 0.90
CA ASN A 107 -3.31 -6.00 1.46
C ASN A 107 -4.47 -5.00 1.57
N LEU A 108 -5.32 -4.89 0.54
CA LEU A 108 -6.51 -4.03 0.56
C LEU A 108 -7.54 -4.47 1.62
N SER A 109 -7.78 -5.76 1.78
CA SER A 109 -8.68 -6.32 2.80
C SER A 109 -8.23 -5.94 4.21
N LEU A 110 -6.92 -6.01 4.48
CA LEU A 110 -6.33 -5.65 5.77
C LEU A 110 -6.41 -4.15 6.04
N ILE A 111 -6.08 -3.32 5.04
CA ILE A 111 -6.24 -1.86 5.12
C ILE A 111 -7.69 -1.50 5.44
N ARG A 112 -8.65 -2.08 4.72
CA ARG A 112 -10.08 -1.88 4.97
C ARG A 112 -10.48 -2.29 6.39
N ARG A 113 -10.06 -3.47 6.85
CA ARG A 113 -10.36 -3.98 8.20
C ARG A 113 -9.83 -3.05 9.29
N TYR A 114 -8.63 -2.50 9.11
CA TYR A 114 -8.06 -1.53 10.05
C TYR A 114 -8.98 -0.31 10.22
N TYR A 115 -9.39 0.33 9.12
CA TYR A 115 -10.26 1.50 9.20
C TYR A 115 -11.63 1.19 9.82
N LEU A 116 -12.24 0.06 9.45
CA LEU A 116 -13.52 -0.36 10.02
C LEU A 116 -13.42 -0.59 11.53
N ASN A 117 -12.37 -1.26 11.99
CA ASN A 117 -12.16 -1.51 13.43
C ASN A 117 -11.92 -0.20 14.19
N ASN A 118 -11.12 0.71 13.64
CA ASN A 118 -10.87 2.00 14.28
C ASN A 118 -12.14 2.85 14.40
N LEU A 119 -13.00 2.84 13.36
CA LEU A 119 -14.31 3.49 13.41
C LEU A 119 -15.25 2.86 14.44
N ALA A 120 -15.26 1.53 14.54
CA ALA A 120 -16.07 0.82 15.54
C ALA A 120 -15.63 1.17 16.97
N LEU A 121 -14.31 1.25 17.22
CA LEU A 121 -13.76 1.66 18.51
C LEU A 121 -14.11 3.11 18.84
N ALA A 122 -14.04 4.03 17.87
CA ALA A 122 -14.43 5.42 18.07
C ALA A 122 -15.90 5.57 18.49
N ARG A 123 -16.80 4.79 17.87
CA ARG A 123 -18.23 4.77 18.24
C ARG A 123 -18.46 4.23 19.66
N LYS A 124 -17.71 3.20 20.07
CA LYS A 124 -17.79 2.66 21.44
C LYS A 124 -17.39 3.71 22.48
N ARG A 125 -16.29 4.43 22.25
CA ARG A 125 -15.86 5.52 23.16
C ARG A 125 -16.92 6.61 23.29
N GLN A 126 -17.53 7.02 22.18
CA GLN A 126 -18.62 8.01 22.21
C GLN A 126 -19.84 7.53 23.00
N GLN A 127 -20.18 6.24 22.91
CA GLN A 127 -21.27 5.65 23.70
C GLN A 127 -20.92 5.59 25.19
N GLU A 128 -19.69 5.21 25.53
CA GLU A 128 -19.18 5.19 26.91
C GLU A 128 -19.15 6.60 27.52
N GLU A 129 -18.69 7.60 26.77
CA GLU A 129 -18.67 9.02 27.18
C GLU A 129 -20.10 9.56 27.40
N ALA A 130 -21.03 9.27 26.48
CA ALA A 130 -22.43 9.69 26.62
C ALA A 130 -23.12 9.02 27.83
N ALA A 131 -22.84 7.75 28.08
CA ALA A 131 -23.36 7.01 29.24
C ALA A 131 -22.76 7.53 30.56
N ALA A 132 -21.45 7.82 30.58
CA ALA A 132 -20.77 8.37 31.75
C ALA A 132 -21.29 9.77 32.14
N GLN A 133 -21.54 10.63 31.16
CA GLN A 133 -22.14 11.95 31.38
C GLN A 133 -23.58 11.85 31.91
N GLN A 134 -24.37 10.91 31.38
CA GLN A 134 -25.72 10.64 31.89
C GLN A 134 -25.73 10.06 33.31
N ALA A 135 -24.70 9.30 33.69
CA ALA A 135 -24.53 8.75 35.03
C ALA A 135 -24.00 9.77 36.07
N GLY A 136 -23.78 11.04 35.69
CA GLY A 136 -23.22 12.07 36.57
C GLY A 136 -21.76 11.82 36.96
N TYR A 137 -21.06 10.92 36.27
CA TYR A 137 -19.65 10.62 36.48
C TYR A 137 -18.80 11.64 35.72
N ASN A 138 -17.97 12.42 36.42
CA ASN A 138 -16.99 13.31 35.80
C ASN A 138 -15.67 12.53 35.67
N PRO A 139 -15.36 11.93 34.51
CA PRO A 139 -14.16 11.14 34.38
C PRO A 139 -12.95 12.06 34.48
N THR A 140 -12.08 11.81 35.45
CA THR A 140 -10.71 12.36 35.41
C THR A 140 -10.11 11.98 34.05
N PRO A 141 -9.54 12.92 33.28
CA PRO A 141 -8.99 12.62 31.97
C PRO A 141 -8.07 11.40 32.08
N ILE A 142 -8.29 10.39 31.23
CA ILE A 142 -7.38 9.26 31.14
C ILE A 142 -6.04 9.86 30.74
N ALA A 143 -5.08 9.85 31.66
CA ALA A 143 -3.74 10.39 31.48
C ALA A 143 -3.25 10.03 30.08
N SER A 144 -2.98 11.06 29.28
CA SER A 144 -2.41 10.89 27.96
C SER A 144 -1.17 10.02 28.09
N LYS A 145 -0.90 9.14 27.12
CA LYS A 145 0.32 8.30 27.09
C LYS A 145 1.63 9.10 27.27
N SER A 146 1.60 10.43 27.18
CA SER A 146 2.71 11.32 27.54
C SER A 146 3.04 11.38 29.04
N GLU A 147 2.12 11.07 29.95
CA GLU A 147 2.33 11.17 31.41
C GLU A 147 2.87 9.88 32.04
N ILE A 148 2.82 8.75 31.30
CA ILE A 148 3.20 7.42 31.80
C ILE A 148 4.69 7.12 31.55
N GLY A 149 5.47 8.08 31.04
CA GLY A 149 6.85 7.90 30.57
C GLY A 149 7.94 8.71 31.28
N GLU A 150 7.61 9.58 32.23
CA GLU A 150 8.62 10.40 32.94
C GLU A 150 9.00 9.88 34.33
N GLY A 151 8.63 8.64 34.65
CA GLY A 151 8.81 8.08 35.99
C GLY A 151 9.46 6.70 36.02
N ILE A 152 10.52 6.45 35.23
CA ILE A 152 11.53 5.41 35.50
C ILE A 152 12.88 5.86 34.95
#